data_AF-A0A956B4E7-F1
#
_entry.id   AF-A0A956B4E7-F1
#
_cell.length_a   1.000
_cell.length_b   1.000
_cell.length_c   1.000
_cell.angle_alpha   90.00
_cell.angle_beta   90.00
_cell.angle_gamma   90.00
#
_symmetry.space_group_name_H-M   'P 1'
#
loop_
_entity.id
_entity.type
_entity.pdbx_description
1 polymer ?
#
loop_
_entity_poly.entity_id
_entity_poly.type
_entity_poly.pdbx_seq_one_letter_code
_entity_poly.pdbx_strand_id
1 'polypeptide(L)'
;MRLDEVIRGIAITDRRGIFDAEISGLSADSRRVGPGQLFVAVRGVSQDGHDHIPEALRRGALGVMGEAWPESADEIARANVVLVPNARRALALAAANFYGQPSRKLLVAGVTGTNGKTTVTYVLESIIRAASKKVGVIGTVDCRYGNKTLPLAHTTPDAVTLQATLGEMVDAGVSHVAMEVSSHALDQERVAGLHFKVAGFTNFSQDHLDYHGDLDTYFEAKARLFSEFLRKSRARGRMAVVNVDDPKGAEIVERWGGKTLKVSLDPKSDADLVALEAHYGLDGIKATVRTSKGVWEITSPLIGPHNLNNILVAMGMALAMGFSKQRILRGLEQLERVPGRLDRVPDAQGRAVFVDYAHTPDALSKAISALRPLVKGRLIVVFGCGGDRDQHKRDPMGRAVAAGADAAVVTNDNPRNEDPKAIAQAVEKGLLAGGFTKGQAIAAKTFVVELDRRHAIRLAIEAAGPDDAVLIAGKGHENYQIVGKEKHRFEDRDEARRILAGEPPPPPMVFEDATGEVTADQVEDALEILAEAPASALPVTQSVDPSSIVDEVDMEPDIVAEEADEDDLVMIVEESESSEGGGTGDPPAPQKT
;
A
#
# COMPACT_ATOMS: atom_id res chain seq x y z
N MET A 1 26.64 12.21 -10.74
CA MET A 1 27.23 11.96 -9.39
C MET A 1 28.45 11.07 -9.58
N ARG A 2 29.55 11.29 -8.85
CA ARG A 2 30.75 10.47 -9.02
C ARG A 2 30.52 9.04 -8.55
N LEU A 3 31.15 8.06 -9.21
CA LEU A 3 30.97 6.63 -8.89
C LEU A 3 31.34 6.33 -7.43
N ASP A 4 32.39 6.93 -6.87
CA ASP A 4 32.78 6.75 -5.47
C ASP A 4 31.75 7.27 -4.46
N GLU A 5 30.98 8.28 -4.83
CA GLU A 5 29.83 8.77 -4.05
C GLU A 5 28.65 7.81 -4.16
N VAL A 6 28.36 7.31 -5.36
CA VAL A 6 27.30 6.32 -5.61
C VAL A 6 27.54 5.05 -4.78
N ILE A 7 28.79 4.56 -4.71
CA ILE A 7 29.10 3.31 -3.99
C ILE A 7 29.46 3.52 -2.50
N ARG A 8 29.30 4.74 -1.99
CA ARG A 8 29.68 5.09 -0.61
C ARG A 8 28.90 4.26 0.41
N GLY A 9 29.63 3.59 1.32
CA GLY A 9 29.04 2.78 2.39
C GLY A 9 28.49 1.43 1.94
N ILE A 10 28.72 1.05 0.68
CA ILE A 10 28.44 -0.30 0.17
C ILE A 10 29.65 -1.20 0.47
N ALA A 11 29.39 -2.44 0.88
CA ALA A 11 30.45 -3.43 1.03
C ALA A 11 30.98 -3.84 -0.35
N ILE A 12 32.27 -3.64 -0.59
CA ILE A 12 32.94 -3.95 -1.86
C ILE A 12 33.91 -5.10 -1.60
N THR A 13 33.82 -6.16 -2.41
CA THR A 13 34.75 -7.30 -2.37
C THR A 13 35.97 -7.03 -3.24
N ASP A 14 35.77 -6.42 -4.41
CA ASP A 14 36.84 -6.05 -5.34
C ASP A 14 36.37 -4.92 -6.27
N ARG A 15 37.28 -4.21 -6.94
CA ARG A 15 36.92 -3.14 -7.88
C ARG A 15 38.06 -2.77 -8.84
N ARG A 16 37.71 -2.29 -10.03
CA ARG A 16 38.65 -1.77 -11.05
C ARG A 16 38.03 -0.63 -11.84
N GLY A 17 38.81 0.41 -12.15
CA GLY A 17 38.39 1.53 -13.00
C GLY A 17 38.70 2.91 -12.40
N ILE A 18 38.05 3.93 -12.96
CA ILE A 18 38.11 5.34 -12.65
C ILE A 18 36.90 5.70 -11.77
N PHE A 19 37.13 5.85 -10.46
CA PHE A 19 36.03 6.01 -9.47
C PHE A 19 35.54 7.45 -9.28
N ASP A 20 36.23 8.44 -9.83
CA ASP A 20 35.76 9.82 -9.96
C ASP A 20 34.96 10.05 -11.27
N ALA A 21 34.72 9.01 -12.06
CA ALA A 21 33.86 9.08 -13.23
C ALA A 21 32.41 9.44 -12.86
N GLU A 22 31.78 10.30 -13.67
CA GLU A 22 30.41 10.74 -13.43
C GLU A 22 29.38 9.71 -13.93
N ILE A 23 28.59 9.19 -13.00
CA ILE A 23 27.44 8.35 -13.28
C ILE A 23 26.20 9.22 -13.51
N SER A 24 25.51 8.97 -14.62
CA SER A 24 24.29 9.69 -15.04
C SER A 24 22.98 8.99 -14.62
N GLY A 25 23.06 7.73 -14.15
CA GLY A 25 21.89 6.94 -13.75
C GLY A 25 22.24 5.52 -13.35
N LEU A 26 21.23 4.78 -12.87
CA LEU A 26 21.35 3.39 -12.42
C LEU A 26 20.29 2.53 -13.13
N SER A 27 20.65 1.32 -13.53
CA SER A 27 19.69 0.33 -14.03
C SER A 27 20.11 -1.09 -13.67
N ALA A 28 19.14 -1.94 -13.33
CA ALA A 28 19.31 -3.39 -13.24
C ALA A 28 18.73 -4.13 -14.47
N ASP A 29 18.21 -3.37 -15.44
CA ASP A 29 17.69 -3.90 -16.71
C ASP A 29 18.62 -3.43 -17.84
N SER A 30 19.33 -4.36 -18.45
CA SER A 30 20.26 -4.11 -19.55
C SER A 30 19.58 -3.48 -20.76
N ARG A 31 18.27 -3.70 -20.95
CA ARG A 31 17.50 -3.10 -22.06
C ARG A 31 17.26 -1.61 -21.85
N ARG A 32 17.34 -1.14 -20.61
CA ARG A 32 17.05 0.25 -20.19
C ARG A 32 18.29 1.05 -19.82
N VAL A 33 19.46 0.41 -19.72
CA VAL A 33 20.71 1.13 -19.42
C VAL A 33 21.16 1.94 -20.63
N GLY A 34 21.68 3.13 -20.38
CA GLY A 34 22.19 4.03 -21.42
C GLY A 34 23.58 4.60 -21.13
N PRO A 35 24.06 5.49 -22.02
CA PRO A 35 25.37 6.14 -21.89
C PRO A 35 25.59 6.79 -20.52
N GLY A 36 26.73 6.48 -19.88
CA GLY A 36 27.12 7.09 -18.60
C GLY A 36 26.49 6.44 -17.36
N GLN A 37 25.62 5.44 -17.52
CA GLN A 37 24.93 4.81 -16.40
C GLN A 37 25.72 3.64 -15.80
N LEU A 38 25.41 3.32 -14.54
CA LEU A 38 25.89 2.11 -13.86
C LEU A 38 24.86 0.99 -14.06
N PHE A 39 25.27 -0.08 -14.72
CA PHE A 39 24.50 -1.32 -14.78
C PHE A 39 24.77 -2.16 -13.53
N VAL A 40 23.71 -2.66 -12.89
CA VAL A 40 23.83 -3.57 -11.74
C VAL A 40 23.34 -4.95 -12.12
N ALA A 41 24.27 -5.89 -12.26
CA ALA A 41 24.02 -7.28 -12.61
C ALA A 41 23.46 -8.03 -11.39
N VAL A 42 22.13 -8.16 -11.36
CA VAL A 42 21.41 -8.84 -10.29
C VAL A 42 21.04 -10.26 -10.73
N ARG A 43 21.33 -11.26 -9.88
CA ARG A 43 20.79 -12.62 -10.06
C ARG A 43 19.29 -12.64 -9.83
N GLY A 44 18.53 -12.86 -10.91
CA GLY A 44 17.07 -12.97 -10.92
C GLY A 44 16.58 -14.35 -10.50
N VAL A 45 15.27 -14.52 -10.46
CA VAL A 45 14.62 -15.83 -10.23
C VAL A 45 14.72 -16.71 -11.48
N SER A 46 14.66 -16.09 -12.67
CA SER A 46 14.63 -16.79 -13.97
C SER A 46 15.87 -16.59 -14.83
N GLN A 47 16.66 -15.54 -14.60
CA GLN A 47 17.84 -15.18 -15.39
C GLN A 47 18.92 -14.59 -14.51
N ASP A 48 20.19 -14.79 -14.86
CA ASP A 48 21.31 -14.12 -14.22
C ASP A 48 21.59 -12.79 -14.95
N GLY A 49 21.57 -11.66 -14.23
CA GLY A 49 21.89 -10.35 -14.77
C GLY A 49 23.34 -10.22 -15.28
N HIS A 50 24.24 -11.11 -14.84
CA HIS A 50 25.63 -11.12 -15.32
C HIS A 50 25.73 -11.51 -16.80
N ASP A 51 24.84 -12.38 -17.28
CA ASP A 51 24.76 -12.78 -18.70
C ASP A 51 24.46 -11.58 -19.62
N HIS A 52 23.94 -10.49 -19.06
CA HIS A 52 23.52 -9.29 -19.78
C HIS A 52 24.54 -8.14 -19.72
N ILE A 53 25.71 -8.35 -19.10
CA ILE A 53 26.79 -7.36 -19.07
C ILE A 53 27.23 -6.93 -20.49
N PRO A 54 27.41 -7.85 -21.46
CA PRO A 54 27.81 -7.45 -22.82
C PRO A 54 26.78 -6.52 -23.49
N GLU A 55 25.49 -6.79 -23.31
CA GLU A 55 24.38 -5.93 -23.79
C GLU A 55 24.46 -4.52 -23.15
N ALA A 56 24.66 -4.46 -21.83
CA ALA A 56 24.74 -3.21 -21.10
C ALA A 56 25.92 -2.33 -21.56
N LEU A 57 27.09 -2.92 -21.77
CA LEU A 57 28.27 -2.21 -22.27
C LEU A 57 28.08 -1.74 -23.71
N ARG A 58 27.47 -2.55 -24.59
CA ARG A 58 27.12 -2.12 -25.96
C ARG A 58 26.21 -0.90 -25.98
N ARG A 59 25.33 -0.75 -24.99
CA ARG A 59 24.42 0.40 -24.82
C ARG A 59 25.06 1.61 -24.14
N GLY A 60 26.33 1.51 -23.75
CA GLY A 60 27.11 2.63 -23.20
C GLY A 60 27.15 2.71 -21.68
N ALA A 61 26.84 1.62 -20.97
CA ALA A 61 27.04 1.58 -19.52
C ALA A 61 28.51 1.91 -19.19
N LEU A 62 28.71 2.90 -18.31
CA LEU A 62 30.02 3.39 -17.90
C LEU A 62 30.62 2.53 -16.78
N GLY A 63 29.77 1.79 -16.07
CA GLY A 63 30.20 0.86 -15.03
C GLY A 63 29.27 -0.33 -14.91
N VAL A 64 29.81 -1.37 -14.29
CA VAL A 64 29.11 -2.61 -13.93
C VAL A 64 29.32 -2.87 -12.45
N MET A 65 28.23 -3.14 -11.74
CA MET A 65 28.26 -3.61 -10.35
C MET A 65 27.63 -5.00 -10.29
N GLY A 66 28.29 -5.97 -9.65
CA GLY A 66 27.81 -7.35 -9.63
C GLY A 66 28.49 -8.19 -8.56
N GLU A 67 28.14 -9.48 -8.52
CA GLU A 67 28.70 -10.46 -7.58
C GLU A 67 29.89 -11.24 -8.19
N ALA A 68 30.08 -11.12 -9.50
CA ALA A 68 31.17 -11.75 -10.23
C ALA A 68 31.81 -10.79 -11.24
N TRP A 69 33.09 -11.04 -11.56
CA TRP A 69 33.79 -10.35 -12.64
C TRP A 69 33.08 -10.60 -13.99
N PRO A 70 33.05 -9.61 -14.91
CA PRO A 70 32.70 -9.84 -16.30
C PRO A 70 33.59 -10.93 -16.92
N GLU A 71 33.08 -11.66 -17.91
CA GLU A 71 33.73 -12.85 -18.43
C GLU A 71 34.93 -12.53 -19.33
N SER A 72 34.89 -11.40 -20.06
CA SER A 72 35.94 -11.04 -21.00
C SER A 72 36.85 -9.91 -20.51
N ALA A 73 38.14 -10.00 -20.86
CA ALA A 73 39.11 -8.93 -20.56
C ALA A 73 38.75 -7.60 -21.24
N ASP A 74 38.05 -7.65 -22.39
CA ASP A 74 37.55 -6.48 -23.10
C ASP A 74 36.43 -5.78 -22.33
N GLU A 75 35.47 -6.52 -21.76
CA GLU A 75 34.45 -5.97 -20.86
C GLU A 75 35.08 -5.28 -19.65
N ILE A 76 36.05 -5.94 -19.00
CA ILE A 76 36.76 -5.41 -17.83
C ILE A 76 37.55 -4.13 -18.17
N ALA A 77 38.10 -4.04 -19.39
CA ALA A 77 38.86 -2.86 -19.82
C ALA A 77 37.96 -1.67 -20.17
N ARG A 78 36.71 -1.92 -20.60
CA ARG A 78 35.76 -0.89 -21.06
C ARG A 78 34.91 -0.26 -19.97
N ALA A 79 34.86 -0.86 -18.78
CA ALA A 79 33.93 -0.46 -17.74
C ALA A 79 34.61 -0.27 -16.38
N ASN A 80 34.00 0.59 -15.56
CA ASN A 80 34.28 0.63 -14.13
C ASN A 80 33.57 -0.54 -13.46
N VAL A 81 34.31 -1.52 -12.94
CA VAL A 81 33.76 -2.74 -12.33
C VAL A 81 33.80 -2.63 -10.81
N VAL A 82 32.68 -2.93 -10.16
CA VAL A 82 32.54 -2.99 -8.70
C VAL A 82 31.94 -4.32 -8.29
N LEU A 83 32.70 -5.14 -7.58
CA LEU A 83 32.22 -6.39 -7.02
C LEU A 83 31.69 -6.19 -5.61
N VAL A 84 30.53 -6.79 -5.34
CA VAL A 84 29.80 -6.70 -4.08
C VAL A 84 29.34 -8.08 -3.65
N PRO A 85 29.16 -8.33 -2.35
CA PRO A 85 28.70 -9.64 -1.87
C PRO A 85 27.21 -9.89 -2.13
N ASN A 86 26.44 -8.83 -2.42
CA ASN A 86 25.01 -8.92 -2.72
C ASN A 86 24.61 -7.74 -3.63
N ALA A 87 24.36 -8.04 -4.90
CA ALA A 87 24.06 -7.02 -5.92
C ALA A 87 22.73 -6.30 -5.67
N ARG A 88 21.71 -7.00 -5.14
CA ARG A 88 20.39 -6.40 -4.82
C ARG A 88 20.50 -5.34 -3.75
N ARG A 89 21.20 -5.67 -2.67
CA ARG A 89 21.46 -4.74 -1.57
C ARG A 89 22.31 -3.56 -2.02
N ALA A 90 23.35 -3.83 -2.81
CA ALA A 90 24.20 -2.79 -3.37
C ALA A 90 23.42 -1.83 -4.28
N LEU A 91 22.54 -2.34 -5.15
CA LEU A 91 21.63 -1.52 -5.97
C LEU A 91 20.78 -0.57 -5.11
N ALA A 92 20.16 -1.08 -4.05
CA ALA A 92 19.30 -0.28 -3.19
C ALA A 92 20.06 0.82 -2.44
N LEU A 93 21.29 0.55 -2.01
CA LEU A 93 22.17 1.53 -1.37
C LEU A 93 22.73 2.54 -2.37
N ALA A 94 23.12 2.09 -3.56
CA ALA A 94 23.59 2.94 -4.65
C ALA A 94 22.49 3.90 -5.10
N ALA A 95 21.26 3.42 -5.25
CA ALA A 95 20.09 4.24 -5.55
C ALA A 95 19.82 5.25 -4.44
N ALA A 96 19.92 4.85 -3.17
CA ALA A 96 19.79 5.79 -2.06
C ALA A 96 20.85 6.91 -2.12
N ASN A 97 22.10 6.59 -2.46
CA ASN A 97 23.15 7.59 -2.62
C ASN A 97 22.88 8.50 -3.83
N PHE A 98 22.59 7.91 -4.99
CA PHE A 98 22.38 8.61 -6.25
C PHE A 98 21.24 9.65 -6.16
N TYR A 99 20.12 9.29 -5.52
CA TYR A 99 18.98 10.19 -5.32
C TYR A 99 19.07 11.04 -4.04
N GLY A 100 20.26 11.14 -3.43
CA GLY A 100 20.49 12.08 -2.33
C GLY A 100 19.85 11.70 -0.98
N GLN A 101 19.73 10.40 -0.71
CA GLN A 101 19.25 9.81 0.54
C GLN A 101 17.85 10.33 0.96
N PRO A 102 16.83 10.22 0.08
CA PRO A 102 15.56 10.92 0.25
C PRO A 102 14.82 10.48 1.52
N SER A 103 14.91 9.21 1.89
CA SER A 103 14.29 8.69 3.12
C SER A 103 14.80 9.33 4.42
N ARG A 104 15.95 10.02 4.41
CA ARG A 104 16.44 10.77 5.59
C ARG A 104 15.70 12.09 5.80
N LYS A 105 15.06 12.60 4.76
CA LYS A 105 14.29 13.86 4.77
C LYS A 105 12.80 13.61 4.99
N LEU A 106 12.38 12.35 5.08
CA LEU A 106 10.99 11.90 5.19
C LEU A 106 10.79 11.11 6.48
N LEU A 107 9.60 11.20 7.05
CA LEU A 107 9.16 10.24 8.07
C LEU A 107 8.55 9.02 7.36
N VAL A 108 9.34 7.96 7.22
CA VAL A 108 8.91 6.72 6.55
C VAL A 108 8.30 5.73 7.55
N ALA A 109 7.04 5.37 7.31
CA ALA A 109 6.29 4.34 8.03
C ALA A 109 6.03 3.15 7.10
N GLY A 110 6.59 1.98 7.42
CA GLY A 110 6.43 0.76 6.62
C GLY A 110 5.53 -0.25 7.31
N VAL A 111 4.57 -0.85 6.61
CA VAL A 111 3.71 -1.91 7.16
C VAL A 111 3.90 -3.23 6.41
N THR A 112 4.06 -4.32 7.16
CA THR A 112 4.08 -5.68 6.63
C THR A 112 3.06 -6.58 7.33
N GLY A 113 2.86 -7.76 6.77
CA GLY A 113 1.87 -8.74 7.16
C GLY A 113 1.27 -9.44 5.94
N THR A 114 0.51 -10.52 6.16
CA THR A 114 -0.19 -11.19 5.06
C THR A 114 -1.32 -10.29 4.57
N ASN A 115 -2.24 -9.90 5.46
CA ASN A 115 -3.39 -9.06 5.14
C ASN A 115 -3.36 -7.70 5.85
N GLY A 116 -4.07 -6.70 5.32
CA GLY A 116 -4.30 -5.41 6.00
C GLY A 116 -3.29 -4.29 5.73
N LYS A 117 -2.18 -4.56 5.02
CA LYS A 117 -1.16 -3.55 4.66
C LYS A 117 -1.77 -2.31 4.00
N THR A 118 -2.55 -2.52 2.93
CA THR A 118 -3.26 -1.44 2.22
C THR A 118 -4.22 -0.66 3.13
N THR A 119 -4.99 -1.35 3.97
CA THR A 119 -5.91 -0.67 4.90
C THR A 119 -5.14 0.21 5.87
N VAL A 120 -4.05 -0.29 6.46
CA VAL A 120 -3.21 0.48 7.38
C VAL A 120 -2.61 1.71 6.70
N THR A 121 -2.10 1.60 5.46
CA THR A 121 -1.53 2.77 4.77
C THR A 121 -2.57 3.83 4.44
N TYR A 122 -3.79 3.45 4.09
CA TYR A 122 -4.90 4.40 3.87
C TYR A 122 -5.37 5.07 5.17
N VAL A 123 -5.47 4.32 6.27
CA VAL A 123 -5.80 4.90 7.58
C VAL A 123 -4.72 5.90 8.01
N LEU A 124 -3.44 5.54 7.83
CA LEU A 124 -2.32 6.44 8.08
C LEU A 124 -2.38 7.68 7.20
N GLU A 125 -2.66 7.54 5.91
CA GLU A 125 -2.82 8.66 5.00
C GLU A 125 -3.89 9.63 5.50
N SER A 126 -5.07 9.11 5.86
CA SER A 126 -6.16 9.93 6.38
C SER A 126 -5.76 10.69 7.65
N ILE A 127 -5.08 10.03 8.60
CA ILE A 127 -4.58 10.66 9.82
C ILE A 127 -3.53 11.76 9.51
N ILE A 128 -2.60 11.48 8.61
CA ILE A 128 -1.55 12.45 8.24
C ILE A 128 -2.17 13.67 7.54
N ARG A 129 -3.15 13.48 6.66
CA ARG A 129 -3.91 14.55 6.01
C ARG A 129 -4.73 15.36 7.03
N ALA A 130 -5.40 14.69 7.97
CA ALA A 130 -6.14 15.34 9.06
C ALA A 130 -5.23 16.16 9.99
N ALA A 131 -3.93 15.83 10.04
CA ALA A 131 -2.88 16.60 10.72
C ALA A 131 -2.29 17.74 9.85
N SER A 132 -2.87 18.02 8.68
CA SER A 132 -2.41 19.04 7.73
C SER A 132 -0.96 18.83 7.28
N LYS A 133 -0.52 17.56 7.19
CA LYS A 133 0.80 17.19 6.70
C LYS A 133 0.69 16.63 5.28
N LYS A 134 1.71 16.90 4.47
CA LYS A 134 1.84 16.32 3.12
C LYS A 134 2.32 14.88 3.22
N VAL A 135 1.57 13.97 2.62
CA VAL A 135 1.78 12.52 2.67
C VAL A 135 2.03 11.95 1.27
N GLY A 136 2.91 10.95 1.20
CA GLY A 136 3.01 10.04 0.08
C GLY A 136 2.58 8.63 0.50
N VAL A 137 1.91 7.91 -0.38
CA VAL A 137 1.55 6.51 -0.19
C VAL A 137 2.15 5.67 -1.31
N ILE A 138 2.70 4.51 -0.96
CA ILE A 138 3.27 3.53 -1.90
C ILE A 138 2.68 2.17 -1.55
N GLY A 139 1.87 1.57 -2.42
CA GLY A 139 1.22 0.30 -2.11
C GLY A 139 0.60 -0.42 -3.30
N THR A 140 -0.25 -1.41 -3.01
CA THR A 140 -0.86 -2.27 -4.03
C THR A 140 -1.81 -1.52 -4.98
N VAL A 141 -2.44 -0.44 -4.50
CA VAL A 141 -3.39 0.34 -5.30
C VAL A 141 -2.66 1.26 -6.25
N ASP A 142 -1.75 2.09 -5.72
CA ASP A 142 -1.03 3.11 -6.46
C ASP A 142 0.18 3.64 -5.65
N CYS A 143 0.96 4.49 -6.32
CA CYS A 143 1.80 5.49 -5.67
C CYS A 143 1.12 6.85 -5.78
N ARG A 144 0.85 7.52 -4.66
CA ARG A 144 0.18 8.83 -4.67
C ARG A 144 0.85 9.82 -3.75
N TYR A 145 1.01 11.05 -4.22
CA TYR A 145 1.56 12.16 -3.44
C TYR A 145 1.26 13.49 -4.14
N GLY A 146 0.99 14.54 -3.37
CA GLY A 146 0.52 15.81 -3.94
C GLY A 146 -0.75 15.61 -4.76
N ASN A 147 -0.73 16.01 -6.03
CA ASN A 147 -1.81 15.81 -7.00
C ASN A 147 -1.50 14.69 -8.01
N LYS A 148 -0.47 13.87 -7.76
CA LYS A 148 -0.06 12.78 -8.66
C LYS A 148 -0.54 11.44 -8.12
N THR A 149 -1.00 10.60 -9.04
CA THR A 149 -1.26 9.17 -8.84
C THR A 149 -0.56 8.42 -9.96
N LEU A 150 0.33 7.51 -9.60
CA LEU A 150 1.16 6.75 -10.54
C LEU A 150 0.85 5.25 -10.36
N PRO A 151 0.65 4.51 -11.46
CA PRO A 151 0.49 3.06 -11.38
C PRO A 151 1.80 2.42 -10.92
N LEU A 152 1.69 1.33 -10.16
CA LEU A 152 2.84 0.54 -9.73
C LEU A 152 2.75 -0.88 -10.29
N ALA A 153 3.86 -1.37 -10.84
CA ALA A 153 3.97 -2.77 -11.28
C ALA A 153 3.95 -3.77 -10.10
N HIS A 154 4.32 -3.31 -8.91
CA HIS A 154 4.43 -4.13 -7.70
C HIS A 154 3.99 -3.33 -6.47
N THR A 155 3.43 -4.02 -5.46
CA THR A 155 3.07 -3.43 -4.16
C THR A 155 4.20 -2.63 -3.52
N THR A 156 5.44 -3.08 -3.70
CA THR A 156 6.63 -2.31 -3.32
C THR A 156 7.54 -2.23 -4.56
N PRO A 157 7.85 -1.02 -5.08
CA PRO A 157 8.65 -0.85 -6.30
C PRO A 157 10.07 -1.44 -6.17
N ASP A 158 10.75 -1.61 -7.31
CA ASP A 158 12.19 -1.91 -7.30
C ASP A 158 13.00 -0.78 -6.65
N ALA A 159 14.24 -1.07 -6.27
CA ALA A 159 15.04 -0.17 -5.44
C ALA A 159 15.35 1.18 -6.13
N VAL A 160 15.50 1.20 -7.46
CA VAL A 160 15.80 2.43 -8.21
C VAL A 160 14.55 3.29 -8.30
N THR A 161 13.44 2.71 -8.75
CA THR A 161 12.15 3.40 -8.84
C THR A 161 11.72 3.92 -7.47
N LEU A 162 11.87 3.12 -6.41
CA LEU A 162 11.52 3.51 -5.05
C LEU A 162 12.30 4.76 -4.60
N GLN A 163 13.62 4.78 -4.79
CA GLN A 163 14.44 5.94 -4.37
C GLN A 163 14.16 7.18 -5.23
N ALA A 164 13.96 7.00 -6.54
CA ALA A 164 13.59 8.10 -7.43
C ALA A 164 12.26 8.74 -6.99
N THR A 165 11.23 7.92 -6.79
CA THR A 165 9.90 8.37 -6.31
C THR A 165 9.98 9.04 -4.94
N LEU A 166 10.78 8.52 -4.00
CA LEU A 166 10.98 9.21 -2.72
C LEU A 166 11.69 10.56 -2.88
N GLY A 167 12.62 10.68 -3.85
CA GLY A 167 13.23 11.96 -4.24
C GLY A 167 12.18 12.96 -4.74
N GLU A 168 11.34 12.54 -5.70
CA GLU A 168 10.23 13.37 -6.21
C GLU A 168 9.25 13.79 -5.10
N MET A 169 8.98 12.90 -4.13
CA MET A 169 8.16 13.21 -2.97
C MET A 169 8.82 14.30 -2.11
N VAL A 170 10.13 14.23 -1.86
CA VAL A 170 10.88 15.28 -1.16
C VAL A 170 10.74 16.61 -1.90
N ASP A 171 10.92 16.61 -3.22
CA ASP A 171 10.84 17.83 -4.04
C ASP A 171 9.41 18.41 -4.05
N ALA A 172 8.38 17.57 -3.97
CA ALA A 172 6.98 17.98 -3.80
C ALA A 172 6.65 18.48 -2.36
N GLY A 173 7.62 18.44 -1.44
CA GLY A 173 7.46 18.84 -0.05
C GLY A 173 6.68 17.82 0.80
N VAL A 174 6.62 16.55 0.37
CA VAL A 174 6.08 15.47 1.21
C VAL A 174 6.92 15.38 2.48
N SER A 175 6.24 15.17 3.60
CA SER A 175 6.86 15.09 4.92
C SER A 175 6.81 13.69 5.53
N HIS A 176 5.80 12.91 5.13
CA HIS A 176 5.54 11.57 5.66
C HIS A 176 5.24 10.61 4.52
N VAL A 177 5.70 9.37 4.65
CA VAL A 177 5.40 8.30 3.70
C VAL A 177 4.80 7.12 4.45
N ALA A 178 3.63 6.67 4.03
CA ALA A 178 3.04 5.41 4.45
C ALA A 178 3.22 4.39 3.33
N MET A 179 3.95 3.30 3.57
CA MET A 179 4.23 2.34 2.50
C MET A 179 3.96 0.90 2.90
N GLU A 180 3.45 0.14 1.93
CA GLU A 180 3.34 -1.31 2.03
C GLU A 180 4.71 -1.95 1.76
N VAL A 181 5.14 -2.83 2.66
CA VAL A 181 6.41 -3.54 2.57
C VAL A 181 6.13 -5.03 2.44
N SER A 182 6.12 -5.51 1.20
CA SER A 182 5.88 -6.94 0.90
C SER A 182 7.04 -7.83 1.33
N SER A 183 6.78 -9.12 1.57
CA SER A 183 7.84 -10.11 1.86
C SER A 183 8.84 -10.21 0.71
N HIS A 184 8.36 -10.15 -0.54
CA HIS A 184 9.20 -10.10 -1.74
C HIS A 184 10.18 -8.92 -1.72
N ALA A 185 9.72 -7.74 -1.29
CA ALA A 185 10.58 -6.56 -1.25
C ALA A 185 11.66 -6.64 -0.17
N LEU A 186 11.35 -7.27 0.96
CA LEU A 186 12.28 -7.52 2.05
C LEU A 186 13.32 -8.55 1.64
N ASP A 187 12.87 -9.67 1.07
CA ASP A 187 13.73 -10.73 0.56
C ASP A 187 14.69 -10.21 -0.53
N GLN A 188 14.15 -9.45 -1.49
CA GLN A 188 14.90 -8.88 -2.61
C GLN A 188 15.65 -7.58 -2.29
N GLU A 189 15.76 -7.19 -1.02
CA GLU A 189 16.53 -6.01 -0.57
C GLU A 189 16.05 -4.67 -1.15
N ARG A 190 14.84 -4.59 -1.73
CA ARG A 190 14.34 -3.37 -2.41
C ARG A 190 14.32 -2.15 -1.48
N VAL A 191 14.15 -2.39 -0.19
CA VAL A 191 14.05 -1.35 0.85
C VAL A 191 15.36 -1.14 1.64
N ALA A 192 16.49 -1.74 1.23
CA ALA A 192 17.72 -1.69 2.03
C ALA A 192 18.32 -0.28 2.20
N GLY A 193 18.00 0.64 1.28
CA GLY A 193 18.39 2.04 1.35
C GLY A 193 17.41 2.96 2.11
N LEU A 194 16.37 2.42 2.75
CA LEU A 194 15.37 3.21 3.47
C LEU A 194 15.69 3.36 4.96
N HIS A 195 15.30 4.50 5.53
CA HIS A 195 15.35 4.76 6.95
C HIS A 195 13.94 4.82 7.56
N PHE A 196 13.43 3.65 7.95
CA PHE A 196 12.14 3.55 8.63
C PHE A 196 12.17 4.21 10.02
N LYS A 197 11.19 5.06 10.30
CA LYS A 197 10.91 5.60 11.63
C LYS A 197 9.94 4.71 12.39
N VAL A 198 8.94 4.14 11.70
CA VAL A 198 7.94 3.24 12.28
C VAL A 198 7.79 2.02 11.39
N ALA A 199 7.69 0.83 11.99
CA ALA A 199 7.28 -0.39 11.29
C ALA A 199 6.03 -1.01 11.93
N GLY A 200 5.06 -1.40 11.11
CA GLY A 200 3.81 -2.06 11.53
C GLY A 200 3.77 -3.53 11.12
N PHE A 201 3.32 -4.41 12.01
CA PHE A 201 3.00 -5.81 11.72
C PHE A 201 1.52 -6.08 11.99
N THR A 202 0.79 -6.53 10.96
CA THR A 202 -0.65 -6.78 11.05
C THR A 202 -0.99 -8.22 11.42
N ASN A 203 -0.52 -9.22 10.66
CA ASN A 203 -0.80 -10.65 10.87
C ASN A 203 0.08 -11.52 9.96
N PHE A 204 0.06 -12.82 10.22
CA PHE A 204 0.70 -13.85 9.41
C PHE A 204 -0.22 -15.05 9.19
N SER A 205 -0.58 -15.28 7.93
CA SER A 205 -1.28 -16.49 7.46
C SER A 205 -0.67 -16.98 6.14
N GLN A 206 -1.00 -18.21 5.74
CA GLN A 206 -0.46 -18.84 4.53
C GLN A 206 -0.75 -18.03 3.27
N ASP A 207 0.31 -17.65 2.56
CA ASP A 207 0.29 -16.97 1.27
C ASP A 207 1.69 -17.06 0.62
N HIS A 208 1.81 -16.77 -0.67
CA HIS A 208 3.09 -16.62 -1.39
C HIS A 208 4.07 -17.82 -1.29
N LEU A 209 3.59 -19.04 -1.07
CA LEU A 209 4.43 -20.25 -0.99
C LEU A 209 5.03 -20.64 -2.35
N ASP A 210 4.42 -20.19 -3.45
CA ASP A 210 4.97 -20.31 -4.81
C ASP A 210 6.32 -19.59 -4.97
N TYR A 211 6.57 -18.54 -4.16
CA TYR A 211 7.85 -17.83 -4.13
C TYR A 211 8.74 -18.27 -2.98
N HIS A 212 8.21 -18.33 -1.75
CA HIS A 212 9.01 -18.58 -0.53
C HIS A 212 9.26 -20.07 -0.27
N GLY A 213 8.55 -20.97 -0.94
CA GLY A 213 8.62 -22.41 -0.73
C GLY A 213 7.86 -22.89 0.51
N ASP A 214 8.11 -22.27 1.66
CA ASP A 214 7.51 -22.66 2.94
C ASP A 214 7.13 -21.45 3.83
N LEU A 215 6.38 -21.72 4.90
CA LEU A 215 5.89 -20.70 5.83
C LEU A 215 7.00 -20.08 6.68
N ASP A 216 8.05 -20.84 6.99
CA ASP A 216 9.14 -20.34 7.84
C ASP A 216 9.95 -19.30 7.07
N THR A 217 10.37 -19.62 5.84
CA THR A 217 11.04 -18.70 4.91
C THR A 217 10.17 -17.46 4.64
N TYR A 218 8.86 -17.63 4.45
CA TYR A 218 7.94 -16.50 4.27
C TYR A 218 7.86 -15.59 5.51
N PHE A 219 7.82 -16.18 6.71
CA PHE A 219 7.84 -15.43 7.97
C PHE A 219 9.18 -14.71 8.17
N GLU A 220 10.30 -15.39 7.93
CA GLU A 220 11.65 -14.83 8.00
C GLU A 220 11.75 -13.58 7.14
N ALA A 221 11.28 -13.64 5.89
CA ALA A 221 11.27 -12.50 4.98
C ALA A 221 10.55 -11.28 5.58
N LYS A 222 9.38 -11.46 6.21
CA LYS A 222 8.66 -10.36 6.88
C LYS A 222 9.37 -9.86 8.13
N ALA A 223 9.89 -10.77 8.95
CA ALA A 223 10.57 -10.45 10.19
C ALA A 223 11.78 -9.54 9.97
N ARG A 224 12.43 -9.62 8.79
CA ARG A 224 13.52 -8.72 8.39
C ARG A 224 13.17 -7.24 8.43
N LEU A 225 11.89 -6.85 8.23
CA LEU A 225 11.48 -5.44 8.40
C LEU A 225 11.86 -4.93 9.80
N PHE A 226 11.75 -5.78 10.81
CA PHE A 226 12.02 -5.46 12.21
C PHE A 226 13.45 -5.81 12.60
N SER A 227 13.85 -7.07 12.41
CA SER A 227 15.14 -7.61 12.83
C SER A 227 16.34 -7.04 12.05
N GLU A 228 16.08 -6.45 10.88
CA GLU A 228 17.11 -5.90 10.02
C GLU A 228 16.87 -4.42 9.67
N PHE A 229 15.84 -4.12 8.87
CA PHE A 229 15.70 -2.81 8.22
C PHE A 229 15.36 -1.69 9.21
N LEU A 230 14.40 -1.91 10.11
CA LEU A 230 14.12 -0.97 11.20
C LEU A 230 15.34 -0.88 12.13
N ARG A 231 15.99 -2.01 12.46
CA ARG A 231 17.16 -2.02 13.37
C ARG A 231 18.38 -1.28 12.84
N LYS A 232 18.59 -1.30 11.52
CA LYS A 232 19.67 -0.58 10.84
C LYS A 232 19.28 0.86 10.44
N SER A 233 18.00 1.22 10.51
CA SER A 233 17.53 2.58 10.19
C SER A 233 18.22 3.63 11.04
N ARG A 234 18.56 4.79 10.46
CA ARG A 234 19.17 5.92 11.18
C ARG A 234 18.14 6.91 11.75
N ALA A 235 16.85 6.64 11.58
CA ALA A 235 15.81 7.47 12.15
C ALA A 235 15.91 7.47 13.69
N ARG A 236 15.77 8.65 14.32
CA ARG A 236 15.72 8.76 15.78
C ARG A 236 14.38 8.25 16.30
N GLY A 237 14.37 7.56 17.44
CA GLY A 237 13.14 7.08 18.09
C GLY A 237 12.34 6.10 17.25
N ARG A 238 13.03 5.10 16.67
CA ARG A 238 12.42 3.99 15.91
C ARG A 238 11.47 3.19 16.80
N MET A 239 10.34 2.78 16.24
CA MET A 239 9.35 2.01 16.98
C MET A 239 8.68 0.97 16.10
N ALA A 240 8.44 -0.21 16.68
CA ALA A 240 7.59 -1.24 16.10
C ALA A 240 6.15 -1.08 16.64
N VAL A 241 5.17 -1.42 15.81
CA VAL A 241 3.77 -1.52 16.20
C VAL A 241 3.28 -2.89 15.77
N VAL A 242 2.88 -3.72 16.72
CA VAL A 242 2.71 -5.16 16.49
C VAL A 242 1.35 -5.60 16.99
N ASN A 243 0.56 -6.20 16.11
CA ASN A 243 -0.60 -6.97 16.52
C ASN A 243 -0.15 -8.23 17.27
N VAL A 244 -0.51 -8.33 18.54
CA VAL A 244 -0.16 -9.48 19.40
C VAL A 244 -1.30 -10.49 19.55
N ASP A 245 -2.45 -10.25 18.91
CA ASP A 245 -3.49 -11.28 18.75
C ASP A 245 -3.03 -12.39 17.80
N ASP A 246 -2.08 -12.07 16.91
CA ASP A 246 -1.44 -13.04 16.03
C ASP A 246 -0.27 -13.73 16.78
N PRO A 247 -0.19 -15.07 16.80
CA PRO A 247 0.88 -15.80 17.48
C PRO A 247 2.29 -15.40 17.02
N LYS A 248 2.45 -15.04 15.74
CA LYS A 248 3.74 -14.57 15.20
C LYS A 248 4.09 -13.15 15.64
N GLY A 249 3.13 -12.41 16.18
CA GLY A 249 3.36 -11.08 16.76
C GLY A 249 4.39 -11.10 17.88
N ALA A 250 4.29 -12.05 18.82
CA ALA A 250 5.26 -12.18 19.91
C ALA A 250 6.69 -12.40 19.41
N GLU A 251 6.85 -13.23 18.37
CA GLU A 251 8.14 -13.51 17.75
C GLU A 251 8.73 -12.27 17.05
N ILE A 252 7.88 -11.43 16.42
CA ILE A 252 8.31 -10.14 15.86
C ILE A 252 8.81 -9.19 16.96
N VAL A 253 8.14 -9.12 18.10
CA VAL A 253 8.55 -8.28 19.25
C VAL A 253 9.94 -8.70 19.73
N GLU A 254 10.16 -10.00 19.91
CA GLU A 254 11.44 -10.57 20.34
C GLU A 254 12.57 -10.24 19.36
N ARG A 255 12.35 -10.51 18.06
CA ARG A 255 13.34 -10.26 17.01
C ARG A 255 13.68 -8.78 16.82
N TRP A 256 12.73 -7.90 17.13
CA TRP A 256 12.97 -6.45 17.13
C TRP A 256 13.84 -6.01 18.30
N GLY A 257 13.48 -6.41 19.53
CA GLY A 257 14.20 -6.06 20.76
C GLY A 257 14.23 -4.57 21.13
N GLY A 258 13.50 -3.72 20.40
CA GLY A 258 13.43 -2.26 20.63
C GLY A 258 12.08 -1.80 21.18
N LYS A 259 11.87 -0.47 21.19
CA LYS A 259 10.59 0.11 21.63
C LYS A 259 9.44 -0.38 20.75
N THR A 260 8.37 -0.83 21.38
CA THR A 260 7.23 -1.46 20.72
C THR A 260 5.93 -0.95 21.32
N LEU A 261 4.93 -0.71 20.47
CA LEU A 261 3.53 -0.61 20.87
C LEU A 261 2.82 -1.90 20.46
N LYS A 262 2.34 -2.65 21.45
CA LYS A 262 1.52 -3.84 21.24
C LYS A 262 0.06 -3.42 21.04
N VAL A 263 -0.64 -4.04 20.09
CA VAL A 263 -2.07 -3.81 19.86
C VAL A 263 -2.85 -5.12 19.93
N SER A 264 -4.07 -5.07 20.45
CA SER A 264 -4.90 -6.26 20.67
C SER A 264 -6.39 -5.95 20.66
N LEU A 265 -7.20 -6.91 20.19
CA LEU A 265 -8.65 -6.89 20.30
C LEU A 265 -9.16 -7.63 21.53
N ASP A 266 -8.31 -8.34 22.28
CA ASP A 266 -8.70 -8.98 23.54
C ASP A 266 -8.75 -7.94 24.66
N PRO A 267 -9.93 -7.64 25.24
CA PRO A 267 -10.06 -6.67 26.33
C PRO A 267 -9.21 -6.99 27.57
N LYS A 268 -8.80 -8.26 27.74
CA LYS A 268 -7.96 -8.75 28.84
C LYS A 268 -6.46 -8.63 28.56
N SER A 269 -6.08 -8.25 27.35
CA SER A 269 -4.68 -8.14 26.94
C SER A 269 -3.92 -7.07 27.71
N ASP A 270 -2.65 -7.32 28.00
CA ASP A 270 -1.71 -6.36 28.60
C ASP A 270 -1.12 -5.38 27.57
N ALA A 271 -1.60 -5.41 26.32
CA ALA A 271 -1.11 -4.57 25.24
C ALA A 271 -1.36 -3.07 25.49
N ASP A 272 -0.63 -2.23 24.72
CA ASP A 272 -0.64 -0.78 24.87
C ASP A 272 -1.91 -0.12 24.29
N LEU A 273 -2.41 -0.65 23.16
CA LEU A 273 -3.67 -0.26 22.55
C LEU A 273 -4.61 -1.47 22.53
N VAL A 274 -5.71 -1.39 23.27
CA VAL A 274 -6.65 -2.50 23.43
C VAL A 274 -8.07 -2.05 23.16
N ALA A 275 -8.78 -2.75 22.27
CA ALA A 275 -10.22 -2.58 22.13
C ALA A 275 -10.92 -3.17 23.37
N LEU A 276 -11.60 -2.32 24.14
CA LEU A 276 -12.38 -2.74 25.30
C LEU A 276 -13.78 -3.21 24.88
N GLU A 277 -14.41 -2.43 24.01
CA GLU A 277 -15.74 -2.70 23.46
C GLU A 277 -15.76 -2.27 21.99
N ALA A 278 -16.52 -3.00 21.17
CA ALA A 278 -16.68 -2.69 19.75
C ALA A 278 -18.08 -3.05 19.26
N HIS A 279 -18.68 -2.13 18.53
CA HIS A 279 -19.90 -2.31 17.76
C HIS A 279 -19.55 -2.33 16.27
N TYR A 280 -20.01 -3.37 15.59
CA TYR A 280 -19.82 -3.58 14.17
C TYR A 280 -21.15 -3.40 13.45
N GLY A 281 -21.18 -2.58 12.41
CA GLY A 281 -22.34 -2.34 11.55
C GLY A 281 -21.95 -2.26 10.08
N LEU A 282 -22.96 -2.23 9.20
CA LEU A 282 -22.77 -1.97 7.77
C LEU A 282 -22.44 -0.49 7.47
N ASP A 283 -22.61 0.37 8.48
CA ASP A 283 -22.23 1.79 8.51
C ASP A 283 -20.84 2.02 9.12
N GLY A 284 -20.19 0.98 9.66
CA GLY A 284 -18.80 1.03 10.12
C GLY A 284 -18.56 0.41 11.49
N ILE A 285 -17.48 0.86 12.13
CA ILE A 285 -17.03 0.43 13.46
C ILE A 285 -17.13 1.62 14.43
N LYS A 286 -17.68 1.35 15.62
CA LYS A 286 -17.53 2.20 16.80
C LYS A 286 -16.86 1.38 17.89
N ALA A 287 -15.81 1.91 18.52
CA ALA A 287 -15.08 1.16 19.54
C ALA A 287 -14.50 2.06 20.63
N THR A 288 -14.44 1.50 21.84
CA THR A 288 -13.77 2.08 22.99
C THR A 288 -12.37 1.47 23.09
N VAL A 289 -11.33 2.28 22.96
CA VAL A 289 -9.93 1.84 22.91
C VAL A 289 -9.17 2.36 24.13
N ARG A 290 -8.62 1.46 24.94
CA ARG A 290 -7.66 1.81 25.99
C ARG A 290 -6.31 2.12 25.37
N THR A 291 -5.71 3.23 25.77
CA THR A 291 -4.34 3.61 25.42
C THR A 291 -3.55 3.96 26.69
N SER A 292 -2.22 4.09 26.58
CA SER A 292 -1.38 4.65 27.66
C SER A 292 -1.73 6.09 28.06
N LYS A 293 -2.53 6.80 27.25
CA LYS A 293 -2.99 8.17 27.48
C LYS A 293 -4.49 8.24 27.80
N GLY A 294 -5.07 7.14 28.29
CA GLY A 294 -6.48 7.03 28.66
C GLY A 294 -7.34 6.33 27.60
N VAL A 295 -8.65 6.36 27.81
CA VAL A 295 -9.64 5.66 26.99
C VAL A 295 -10.20 6.58 25.90
N TRP A 296 -10.23 6.09 24.67
CA TRP A 296 -10.61 6.85 23.48
C TRP A 296 -11.78 6.16 22.77
N GLU A 297 -12.83 6.93 22.48
CA GLU A 297 -13.87 6.50 21.55
C GLU A 297 -13.41 6.75 20.12
N ILE A 298 -13.55 5.74 19.26
CA ILE A 298 -13.20 5.81 17.84
C ILE A 298 -14.42 5.46 16.98
N THR A 299 -14.52 6.11 15.83
CA THR A 299 -15.47 5.77 14.77
C THR A 299 -14.72 5.65 13.44
N SER A 300 -15.12 4.70 12.59
CA SER A 300 -14.52 4.48 11.26
C SER A 300 -15.58 3.87 10.34
N PRO A 301 -15.58 4.16 9.02
CA PRO A 301 -16.52 3.53 8.09
C PRO A 301 -16.14 2.08 7.74
N LEU A 302 -14.97 1.60 8.18
CA LEU A 302 -14.50 0.26 7.85
C LEU A 302 -15.33 -0.82 8.53
N ILE A 303 -15.37 -2.00 7.94
CA ILE A 303 -16.27 -3.07 8.37
C ILE A 303 -15.48 -4.25 8.95
N GLY A 304 -15.97 -4.75 10.09
CA GLY A 304 -15.55 -6.01 10.69
C GLY A 304 -14.34 -5.96 11.62
N PRO A 305 -14.13 -7.02 12.42
CA PRO A 305 -13.11 -7.06 13.48
C PRO A 305 -11.68 -6.98 12.94
N HIS A 306 -11.40 -7.59 11.79
CA HIS A 306 -10.08 -7.51 11.15
C HIS A 306 -9.68 -6.06 10.81
N ASN A 307 -10.65 -5.21 10.47
CA ASN A 307 -10.39 -3.79 10.24
C ASN A 307 -10.22 -3.00 11.52
N LEU A 308 -10.88 -3.38 12.63
CA LEU A 308 -10.56 -2.80 13.94
C LEU A 308 -9.10 -3.09 14.31
N ASN A 309 -8.59 -4.30 14.07
CA ASN A 309 -7.18 -4.60 14.26
C ASN A 309 -6.27 -3.72 13.38
N ASN A 310 -6.58 -3.58 12.09
CA ASN A 310 -5.85 -2.67 11.18
C ASN A 310 -5.88 -1.21 11.68
N ILE A 311 -7.02 -0.74 12.19
CA ILE A 311 -7.17 0.59 12.78
C ILE A 311 -6.26 0.73 14.00
N LEU A 312 -6.23 -0.25 14.91
CA LEU A 312 -5.35 -0.20 16.09
C LEU A 312 -3.87 -0.17 15.69
N VAL A 313 -3.45 -0.96 14.69
CA VAL A 313 -2.08 -0.91 14.15
C VAL A 313 -1.79 0.49 13.58
N ALA A 314 -2.69 1.05 12.77
CA ALA A 314 -2.52 2.39 12.21
C ALA A 314 -2.50 3.49 13.28
N MET A 315 -3.35 3.40 14.31
CA MET A 315 -3.35 4.30 15.47
C MET A 315 -2.04 4.23 16.23
N GLY A 316 -1.53 3.03 16.50
CA GLY A 316 -0.24 2.82 17.15
C GLY A 316 0.91 3.41 16.31
N MET A 317 0.85 3.24 14.99
CA MET A 317 1.83 3.81 14.07
C MET A 317 1.74 5.35 14.06
N ALA A 318 0.55 5.92 14.05
CA ALA A 318 0.35 7.37 14.12
C ALA A 318 0.84 7.96 15.46
N LEU A 319 0.58 7.27 16.58
CA LEU A 319 1.15 7.62 17.89
C LEU A 319 2.69 7.59 17.87
N ALA A 320 3.27 6.58 17.22
CA ALA A 320 4.71 6.43 17.04
C ALA A 320 5.35 7.55 16.19
N MET A 321 4.57 8.10 15.27
CA MET A 321 4.93 9.27 14.46
C MET A 321 4.77 10.59 15.23
N GLY A 322 4.12 10.57 16.40
CA GLY A 322 3.93 11.74 17.27
C GLY A 322 2.60 12.47 17.06
N PHE A 323 1.62 11.89 16.34
CA PHE A 323 0.32 12.51 16.18
C PHE A 323 -0.49 12.52 17.49
N SER A 324 -1.25 13.59 17.71
CA SER A 324 -2.10 13.75 18.89
C SER A 324 -3.40 12.94 18.76
N LYS A 325 -4.06 12.66 19.88
CA LYS A 325 -5.40 12.04 19.94
C LYS A 325 -6.35 12.68 18.94
N GLN A 326 -6.48 14.01 18.98
CA GLN A 326 -7.41 14.78 18.14
C GLN A 326 -7.17 14.54 16.64
N ARG A 327 -5.91 14.48 16.19
CA ARG A 327 -5.58 14.25 14.78
C ARG A 327 -5.86 12.82 14.35
N ILE A 328 -5.60 11.86 15.24
CA ILE A 328 -5.90 10.45 15.00
C ILE A 328 -7.41 10.25 14.87
N LEU A 329 -8.20 10.72 15.84
CA LEU A 329 -9.66 10.58 15.81
C LEU A 329 -10.26 11.23 14.55
N ARG A 330 -9.85 12.47 14.24
CA ARG A 330 -10.29 13.15 13.02
C ARG A 330 -9.94 12.37 11.76
N GLY A 331 -8.74 11.79 11.68
CA GLY A 331 -8.34 10.97 10.54
C GLY A 331 -9.16 9.69 10.38
N LEU A 332 -9.56 9.06 11.48
CA LEU A 332 -10.44 7.88 11.45
C LEU A 332 -11.85 8.24 10.98
N GLU A 333 -12.38 9.37 11.44
CA GLU A 333 -13.70 9.90 11.06
C GLU A 333 -13.74 10.40 9.60
N GLN A 334 -12.65 11.00 9.11
CA GLN A 334 -12.55 11.54 7.74
C GLN A 334 -12.16 10.50 6.70
N LEU A 335 -11.79 9.28 7.11
CA LEU A 335 -11.55 8.20 6.16
C LEU A 335 -12.87 7.94 5.43
N GLU A 336 -12.86 8.00 4.09
CA GLU A 336 -14.05 7.71 3.30
C GLU A 336 -14.19 6.21 3.01
N ARG A 337 -13.13 5.62 2.45
CA ARG A 337 -13.06 4.20 2.10
C ARG A 337 -11.62 3.74 1.93
N VAL A 338 -11.45 2.43 1.78
CA VAL A 338 -10.24 1.82 1.22
C VAL A 338 -10.65 1.06 -0.04
N PRO A 339 -10.19 1.46 -1.24
CA PRO A 339 -10.59 0.84 -2.50
C PRO A 339 -10.40 -0.68 -2.48
N GLY A 340 -11.47 -1.42 -2.75
CA GLY A 340 -11.45 -2.89 -2.83
C GLY A 340 -11.15 -3.61 -1.51
N ARG A 341 -11.49 -3.03 -0.36
CA ARG A 341 -11.35 -3.65 0.98
C ARG A 341 -12.67 -3.49 1.76
N LEU A 342 -13.59 -4.45 1.59
CA LEU A 342 -15.01 -4.37 1.97
C LEU A 342 -15.60 -2.99 1.62
N ASP A 343 -15.29 -2.55 0.41
CA ASP A 343 -15.60 -1.24 -0.10
C ASP A 343 -17.08 -1.15 -0.46
N ARG A 344 -17.86 -0.47 0.38
CA ARG A 344 -19.31 -0.33 0.20
C ARG A 344 -19.60 0.50 -1.04
N VAL A 345 -20.42 -0.02 -1.94
CA VAL A 345 -20.90 0.71 -3.11
C VAL A 345 -22.06 1.60 -2.68
N PRO A 346 -22.05 2.91 -3.00
CA PRO A 346 -23.14 3.80 -2.65
C PRO A 346 -24.42 3.36 -3.36
N ASP A 347 -25.52 3.35 -2.62
CA ASP A 347 -26.84 3.05 -3.16
C ASP A 347 -27.89 3.93 -2.49
N ALA A 348 -28.68 4.65 -3.30
CA ALA A 348 -29.74 5.50 -2.80
C ALA A 348 -30.88 4.70 -2.12
N GLN A 349 -31.03 3.43 -2.47
CA GLN A 349 -32.02 2.52 -1.89
C GLN A 349 -31.49 1.75 -0.68
N GLY A 350 -30.24 1.99 -0.28
CA GLY A 350 -29.64 1.43 0.93
C GLY A 350 -29.20 -0.04 0.83
N ARG A 351 -29.21 -0.67 -0.36
CA ARG A 351 -28.76 -2.06 -0.56
C ARG A 351 -27.30 -2.22 -0.14
N ALA A 352 -27.00 -3.39 0.40
CA ALA A 352 -25.69 -3.71 0.96
C ALA A 352 -24.80 -4.41 -0.09
N VAL A 353 -24.12 -3.63 -0.93
CA VAL A 353 -23.19 -4.16 -1.94
C VAL A 353 -21.76 -3.77 -1.59
N PHE A 354 -20.85 -4.76 -1.58
CA PHE A 354 -19.45 -4.58 -1.21
C PHE A 354 -18.51 -5.15 -2.27
N VAL A 355 -17.39 -4.47 -2.48
CA VAL A 355 -16.29 -4.93 -3.33
C VAL A 355 -15.06 -5.23 -2.47
N ASP A 356 -14.46 -6.41 -2.64
CA ASP A 356 -13.30 -6.84 -1.87
C ASP A 356 -12.24 -7.58 -2.72
N TYR A 357 -10.98 -7.42 -2.35
CA TYR A 357 -9.83 -8.05 -3.03
C TYR A 357 -9.54 -9.47 -2.56
N ALA A 358 -10.39 -10.07 -1.74
CA ALA A 358 -10.27 -11.43 -1.26
C ALA A 358 -10.18 -12.44 -2.41
N HIS A 359 -8.95 -12.82 -2.77
CA HIS A 359 -8.61 -13.73 -3.87
C HIS A 359 -7.86 -15.00 -3.37
N THR A 360 -7.90 -15.23 -2.06
CA THR A 360 -7.38 -16.43 -1.37
C THR A 360 -8.45 -17.01 -0.45
N PRO A 361 -8.39 -18.31 -0.09
CA PRO A 361 -9.39 -18.94 0.79
C PRO A 361 -9.52 -18.23 2.16
N ASP A 362 -8.39 -17.85 2.76
CA ASP A 362 -8.34 -17.15 4.05
C ASP A 362 -8.95 -15.75 3.96
N ALA A 363 -8.57 -14.96 2.94
CA ALA A 363 -9.12 -13.62 2.75
C ALA A 363 -10.63 -13.66 2.49
N LEU A 364 -11.10 -14.62 1.69
CA LEU A 364 -12.52 -14.78 1.38
C LEU A 364 -13.33 -15.21 2.59
N SER A 365 -12.81 -16.15 3.38
CA SER A 365 -13.42 -16.54 4.66
C SER A 365 -13.54 -15.33 5.60
N LYS A 366 -12.49 -14.50 5.72
CA LYS A 366 -12.50 -13.31 6.57
C LYS A 366 -13.51 -12.25 6.11
N ALA A 367 -13.59 -11.98 4.82
CA ALA A 367 -14.57 -11.05 4.26
C ALA A 367 -16.02 -11.53 4.53
N ILE A 368 -16.28 -12.82 4.31
CA ILE A 368 -17.59 -13.44 4.59
C ILE A 368 -17.91 -13.40 6.08
N SER A 369 -16.99 -13.80 6.95
CA SER A 369 -17.19 -13.78 8.41
C SER A 369 -17.36 -12.37 8.97
N ALA A 370 -16.82 -11.33 8.32
CA ALA A 370 -17.03 -9.95 8.71
C ALA A 370 -18.43 -9.44 8.35
N LEU A 371 -18.97 -9.87 7.20
CA LEU A 371 -20.30 -9.44 6.73
C LEU A 371 -21.44 -10.27 7.33
N ARG A 372 -21.28 -11.58 7.42
CA ARG A 372 -22.38 -12.51 7.74
C ARG A 372 -23.13 -12.16 9.04
N PRO A 373 -22.47 -11.78 10.15
CA PRO A 373 -23.17 -11.36 11.38
C PRO A 373 -23.97 -10.05 11.25
N LEU A 374 -23.66 -9.24 10.23
CA LEU A 374 -24.25 -7.91 10.00
C LEU A 374 -25.44 -7.95 9.04
N VAL A 375 -25.61 -9.04 8.30
CA VAL A 375 -26.63 -9.21 7.26
C VAL A 375 -27.81 -10.00 7.85
N LYS A 376 -29.04 -9.55 7.60
CA LYS A 376 -30.26 -10.20 8.12
C LYS A 376 -30.80 -11.29 7.18
N GLY A 377 -30.71 -11.05 5.88
CA GLY A 377 -31.11 -11.97 4.82
C GLY A 377 -29.94 -12.80 4.31
N ARG A 378 -29.89 -13.03 3.00
CA ARG A 378 -28.87 -13.81 2.30
C ARG A 378 -27.60 -13.01 2.09
N LEU A 379 -26.46 -13.69 2.20
CA LEU A 379 -25.17 -13.19 1.73
C LEU A 379 -24.87 -13.90 0.40
N ILE A 380 -24.91 -13.11 -0.68
CA ILE A 380 -24.66 -13.56 -2.04
C ILE A 380 -23.21 -13.20 -2.39
N VAL A 381 -22.40 -14.20 -2.76
CA VAL A 381 -20.98 -13.99 -3.07
C VAL A 381 -20.73 -14.17 -4.56
N VAL A 382 -20.25 -13.12 -5.23
CA VAL A 382 -19.76 -13.16 -6.61
C VAL A 382 -18.25 -13.26 -6.60
N PHE A 383 -17.68 -14.32 -7.17
CA PHE A 383 -16.22 -14.52 -7.11
C PHE A 383 -15.70 -15.37 -8.26
N GLY A 384 -14.39 -15.25 -8.50
CA GLY A 384 -13.66 -16.01 -9.51
C GLY A 384 -12.25 -16.34 -9.05
N CYS A 385 -11.51 -17.04 -9.91
CA CYS A 385 -10.09 -17.33 -9.72
C CYS A 385 -9.30 -16.90 -10.96
N GLY A 386 -8.07 -16.43 -10.76
CA GLY A 386 -7.18 -16.12 -11.88
C GLY A 386 -6.63 -17.40 -12.55
N GLY A 387 -6.51 -17.38 -13.87
CA GLY A 387 -5.78 -18.39 -14.63
C GLY A 387 -4.27 -18.15 -14.62
N ASP A 388 -3.47 -19.14 -15.01
CA ASP A 388 -1.99 -19.11 -14.95
C ASP A 388 -1.45 -18.73 -13.55
N ARG A 389 -2.15 -19.21 -12.51
CA ARG A 389 -1.86 -18.99 -11.08
C ARG A 389 -2.04 -20.29 -10.32
N ASP A 390 -1.73 -20.27 -9.02
CA ASP A 390 -1.90 -21.44 -8.15
C ASP A 390 -3.32 -22.02 -8.25
N GLN A 391 -3.40 -23.26 -8.75
CA GLN A 391 -4.66 -23.97 -8.94
C GLN A 391 -5.15 -24.62 -7.64
N HIS A 392 -4.26 -24.88 -6.68
CA HIS A 392 -4.58 -25.56 -5.42
C HIS A 392 -5.52 -24.75 -4.54
N LYS A 393 -5.61 -23.44 -4.74
CA LYS A 393 -6.53 -22.57 -3.98
C LYS A 393 -7.99 -22.59 -4.48
N ARG A 394 -8.26 -23.09 -5.69
CA ARG A 394 -9.60 -22.96 -6.34
C ARG A 394 -10.70 -23.72 -5.60
N ASP A 395 -10.45 -25.00 -5.28
CA ASP A 395 -11.38 -25.82 -4.49
C ASP A 395 -11.54 -25.27 -3.05
N PRO A 396 -10.46 -24.95 -2.31
CA PRO A 396 -10.55 -24.29 -1.01
C PRO A 396 -11.32 -22.96 -1.02
N MET A 397 -11.21 -22.14 -2.08
CA MET A 397 -12.02 -20.92 -2.21
C MET A 397 -13.51 -21.23 -2.34
N GLY A 398 -13.88 -22.24 -3.14
CA GLY A 398 -15.27 -22.72 -3.21
C GLY A 398 -15.81 -23.17 -1.85
N ARG A 399 -14.99 -23.90 -1.07
CA ARG A 399 -15.35 -24.32 0.30
C ARG A 399 -15.52 -23.15 1.26
N ALA A 400 -14.64 -22.15 1.18
CA ALA A 400 -14.72 -20.94 1.99
C ALA A 400 -16.05 -20.20 1.76
N VAL A 401 -16.47 -20.07 0.51
CA VAL A 401 -17.79 -19.49 0.18
C VAL A 401 -18.92 -20.35 0.72
N ALA A 402 -18.87 -21.67 0.48
CA ALA A 402 -19.95 -22.55 0.90
C ALA A 402 -20.18 -22.57 2.42
N ALA A 403 -19.11 -22.38 3.20
CA ALA A 403 -19.14 -22.37 4.65
C ALA A 403 -19.91 -21.18 5.25
N GLY A 404 -19.92 -20.01 4.60
CA GLY A 404 -20.47 -18.77 5.20
C GLY A 404 -21.45 -17.97 4.32
N ALA A 405 -21.60 -18.31 3.04
CA ALA A 405 -22.55 -17.69 2.14
C ALA A 405 -23.87 -18.47 2.05
N ASP A 406 -24.91 -17.79 1.57
CA ASP A 406 -26.22 -18.39 1.30
C ASP A 406 -26.43 -18.67 -0.18
N ALA A 407 -25.81 -17.90 -1.07
CA ALA A 407 -25.79 -18.15 -2.49
C ALA A 407 -24.47 -17.68 -3.11
N ALA A 408 -24.12 -18.21 -4.28
CA ALA A 408 -22.88 -17.83 -4.95
C ALA A 408 -23.06 -17.66 -6.46
N VAL A 409 -22.25 -16.80 -7.06
CA VAL A 409 -22.09 -16.68 -8.50
C VAL A 409 -20.60 -16.85 -8.82
N VAL A 410 -20.28 -17.95 -9.49
CA VAL A 410 -18.92 -18.25 -9.96
C VAL A 410 -18.72 -17.58 -11.31
N THR A 411 -17.68 -16.77 -11.43
CA THR A 411 -17.40 -15.98 -12.63
C THR A 411 -15.91 -15.89 -12.93
N ASN A 412 -15.57 -15.22 -14.03
CA ASN A 412 -14.18 -14.93 -14.38
C ASN A 412 -13.58 -13.86 -13.45
N ASP A 413 -12.32 -14.06 -13.07
CA ASP A 413 -11.44 -13.00 -12.56
C ASP A 413 -10.57 -12.55 -13.75
N ASN A 414 -9.27 -12.87 -13.77
CA ASN A 414 -8.36 -12.74 -14.89
C ASN A 414 -8.04 -14.14 -15.45
N PRO A 415 -8.79 -14.66 -16.45
CA PRO A 415 -8.57 -16.00 -16.98
C PRO A 415 -7.20 -16.17 -17.68
N ARG A 416 -6.60 -15.09 -18.20
CA ARG A 416 -5.32 -15.15 -18.94
C ARG A 416 -5.39 -16.20 -20.05
N ASN A 417 -4.39 -17.07 -20.19
CA ASN A 417 -4.33 -18.07 -21.27
C ASN A 417 -5.06 -19.38 -20.92
N GLU A 418 -5.63 -19.48 -19.72
CA GLU A 418 -6.30 -20.70 -19.26
C GLU A 418 -7.79 -20.68 -19.59
N ASP A 419 -8.38 -21.85 -19.87
CA ASP A 419 -9.81 -21.99 -20.17
C ASP A 419 -10.68 -21.53 -18.98
N PRO A 420 -11.49 -20.47 -19.14
CA PRO A 420 -12.45 -19.99 -18.13
C PRO A 420 -13.33 -21.09 -17.53
N LYS A 421 -13.77 -22.05 -18.35
CA LYS A 421 -14.66 -23.13 -17.90
C LYS A 421 -13.92 -24.10 -16.97
N ALA A 422 -12.66 -24.41 -17.27
CA ALA A 422 -11.83 -25.27 -16.44
C ALA A 422 -11.57 -24.63 -15.06
N ILE A 423 -11.32 -23.32 -15.03
CA ILE A 423 -11.16 -22.56 -13.78
C ILE A 423 -12.45 -22.63 -12.95
N ALA A 424 -13.59 -22.33 -13.56
CA ALA A 424 -14.89 -22.37 -12.87
C ALA A 424 -15.17 -23.78 -12.32
N GLN A 425 -15.01 -24.83 -13.13
CA GLN A 425 -15.20 -26.22 -12.71
C GLN A 425 -14.34 -26.61 -11.50
N ALA A 426 -13.11 -26.09 -11.38
CA ALA A 426 -12.26 -26.33 -10.23
C ALA A 426 -12.80 -25.68 -8.95
N VAL A 427 -13.40 -24.49 -9.05
CA VAL A 427 -14.08 -23.80 -7.94
C VAL A 427 -15.38 -24.52 -7.56
N GLU A 428 -16.15 -24.99 -8.55
CA GLU A 428 -17.41 -25.71 -8.35
C GLU A 428 -17.24 -26.93 -7.43
N LYS A 429 -16.11 -27.65 -7.54
CA LYS A 429 -15.80 -28.80 -6.67
C LYS A 429 -15.89 -28.44 -5.18
N GLY A 430 -15.35 -27.28 -4.81
CA GLY A 430 -15.36 -26.80 -3.43
C GLY A 430 -16.77 -26.42 -2.96
N LEU A 431 -17.56 -25.76 -3.82
CA LEU A 431 -18.94 -25.39 -3.53
C LEU A 431 -19.83 -26.63 -3.35
N LEU A 432 -19.73 -27.60 -4.27
CA LEU A 432 -20.46 -28.86 -4.21
C LEU A 432 -20.10 -29.65 -2.95
N ALA A 433 -18.81 -29.75 -2.63
CA ALA A 433 -18.35 -30.41 -1.41
C ALA A 433 -18.80 -29.69 -0.12
N GLY A 434 -19.05 -28.37 -0.20
CA GLY A 434 -19.61 -27.56 0.87
C GLY A 434 -21.15 -27.54 0.94
N GLY A 435 -21.83 -28.41 0.18
CA GLY A 435 -23.27 -28.61 0.25
C GLY A 435 -24.10 -27.66 -0.61
N PHE A 436 -23.48 -26.91 -1.53
CA PHE A 436 -24.23 -26.15 -2.52
C PHE A 436 -24.65 -27.04 -3.70
N THR A 437 -25.71 -26.63 -4.39
CA THR A 437 -26.15 -27.24 -5.65
C THR A 437 -26.03 -26.25 -6.81
N LYS A 438 -25.68 -26.74 -8.00
CA LYS A 438 -25.64 -25.91 -9.21
C LYS A 438 -27.07 -25.64 -9.68
N GLY A 439 -27.41 -24.38 -9.87
CA GLY A 439 -28.74 -23.94 -10.30
C GLY A 439 -28.71 -22.98 -11.48
N GLN A 440 -29.89 -22.66 -12.00
CA GLN A 440 -30.09 -21.61 -13.00
C GLN A 440 -30.45 -20.24 -12.37
N ALA A 441 -30.80 -20.22 -11.08
CA ALA A 441 -31.18 -19.03 -10.34
C ALA A 441 -30.49 -18.98 -8.96
N ILE A 442 -30.30 -17.75 -8.46
CA ILE A 442 -29.68 -17.48 -7.16
C ILE A 442 -30.72 -17.73 -6.06
N ALA A 443 -30.53 -18.84 -5.35
CA ALA A 443 -31.40 -19.31 -4.28
C ALA A 443 -30.56 -19.83 -3.10
N ALA A 444 -31.23 -20.16 -2.00
CA ALA A 444 -30.55 -20.66 -0.81
C ALA A 444 -29.78 -21.96 -1.11
N LYS A 445 -28.49 -21.97 -0.75
CA LYS A 445 -27.51 -23.04 -1.00
C LYS A 445 -27.44 -23.46 -2.47
N THR A 446 -27.62 -22.50 -3.39
CA THR A 446 -27.32 -22.68 -4.81
C THR A 446 -26.15 -21.83 -5.27
N PHE A 447 -25.48 -22.29 -6.33
CA PHE A 447 -24.57 -21.44 -7.09
C PHE A 447 -24.92 -21.44 -8.58
N VAL A 448 -24.67 -20.30 -9.21
CA VAL A 448 -24.77 -20.11 -10.67
C VAL A 448 -23.35 -19.92 -11.22
N VAL A 449 -23.10 -20.42 -12.43
CA VAL A 449 -21.86 -20.13 -13.16
C VAL A 449 -22.20 -19.18 -14.30
N GLU A 450 -21.67 -17.96 -14.23
CA GLU A 450 -21.81 -16.92 -15.24
C GLU A 450 -20.41 -16.34 -15.51
N LEU A 451 -19.85 -16.64 -16.67
CA LEU A 451 -18.45 -16.32 -16.98
C LEU A 451 -18.26 -14.86 -17.41
N ASP A 452 -19.31 -14.18 -17.84
CA ASP A 452 -19.28 -12.72 -17.97
C ASP A 452 -19.40 -12.10 -16.58
N ARG A 453 -18.30 -11.52 -16.09
CA ARG A 453 -18.24 -10.92 -14.75
C ARG A 453 -19.23 -9.77 -14.57
N ARG A 454 -19.49 -8.99 -15.62
CA ARG A 454 -20.49 -7.91 -15.61
C ARG A 454 -21.88 -8.48 -15.40
N HIS A 455 -22.22 -9.52 -16.15
CA HIS A 455 -23.50 -10.19 -16.03
C HIS A 455 -23.65 -10.89 -14.67
N ALA A 456 -22.60 -11.54 -14.18
CA ALA A 456 -22.58 -12.18 -12.86
C ALA A 456 -22.88 -11.19 -11.73
N ILE A 457 -22.28 -10.00 -11.76
CA ILE A 457 -22.55 -8.93 -10.79
C ILE A 457 -24.00 -8.46 -10.90
N ARG A 458 -24.50 -8.24 -12.11
CA ARG A 458 -25.91 -7.85 -12.33
C ARG A 458 -26.88 -8.87 -11.76
N LEU A 459 -26.69 -10.15 -12.08
CA LEU A 459 -27.53 -11.25 -11.56
C LEU A 459 -27.57 -11.25 -10.03
N ALA A 460 -26.43 -11.06 -9.38
CA ALA A 460 -26.36 -11.04 -7.92
C ALA A 460 -27.06 -9.81 -7.29
N ILE A 461 -26.88 -8.62 -7.87
CA ILE A 461 -27.53 -7.39 -7.37
C ILE A 461 -29.03 -7.43 -7.57
N GLU A 462 -29.51 -7.89 -8.74
CA GLU A 462 -30.93 -8.01 -9.05
C GLU A 462 -31.62 -9.09 -8.21
N ALA A 463 -30.90 -10.16 -7.85
CA ALA A 463 -31.42 -11.19 -6.98
C ALA A 463 -31.51 -10.77 -5.51
N ALA A 464 -30.81 -9.73 -5.08
CA ALA A 464 -30.72 -9.34 -3.67
C ALA A 464 -31.97 -8.57 -3.19
N GLY A 465 -32.57 -9.01 -2.10
CA GLY A 465 -33.64 -8.29 -1.40
C GLY A 465 -33.11 -7.21 -0.44
N PRO A 466 -34.00 -6.43 0.21
CA PRO A 466 -33.63 -5.33 1.12
C PRO A 466 -32.80 -5.74 2.34
N ASP A 467 -32.96 -6.97 2.82
CA ASP A 467 -32.22 -7.52 3.96
C ASP A 467 -30.96 -8.31 3.54
N ASP A 468 -30.77 -8.52 2.24
CA ASP A 468 -29.64 -9.28 1.68
C ASP A 468 -28.40 -8.38 1.51
N ALA A 469 -27.24 -9.01 1.35
CA ALA A 469 -26.01 -8.34 0.93
C ALA A 469 -25.32 -9.08 -0.20
N VAL A 470 -24.63 -8.32 -1.05
CA VAL A 470 -23.80 -8.83 -2.14
C VAL A 470 -22.34 -8.52 -1.86
N LEU A 471 -21.49 -9.55 -1.86
CA LEU A 471 -20.04 -9.42 -1.80
C LEU A 471 -19.46 -9.80 -3.17
N ILE A 472 -18.85 -8.82 -3.83
CA ILE A 472 -18.11 -9.00 -5.08
C ILE A 472 -16.63 -9.12 -4.73
N ALA A 473 -16.07 -10.33 -4.85
CA ALA A 473 -14.73 -10.66 -4.40
C ALA A 473 -13.77 -11.01 -5.54
N GLY A 474 -12.47 -10.83 -5.29
CA GLY A 474 -11.37 -11.25 -6.15
C GLY A 474 -10.55 -10.06 -6.67
N LYS A 475 -11.20 -9.14 -7.40
CA LYS A 475 -10.50 -8.05 -8.10
C LYS A 475 -10.31 -6.80 -7.26
N GLY A 476 -11.20 -6.51 -6.31
CA GLY A 476 -11.06 -5.39 -5.39
C GLY A 476 -10.93 -4.04 -6.09
N HIS A 477 -9.72 -3.48 -6.09
CA HIS A 477 -9.38 -2.19 -6.70
C HIS A 477 -8.89 -2.31 -8.16
N GLU A 478 -8.70 -3.52 -8.69
CA GLU A 478 -8.29 -3.70 -10.09
C GLU A 478 -9.36 -3.16 -11.05
N ASN A 479 -8.91 -2.36 -12.02
CA ASN A 479 -9.74 -1.70 -13.04
C ASN A 479 -9.61 -2.34 -14.44
N TYR A 480 -9.13 -3.59 -14.49
CA TYR A 480 -8.97 -4.34 -15.72
C TYR A 480 -9.31 -5.83 -15.57
N GLN A 481 -9.59 -6.50 -16.68
CA GLN A 481 -9.71 -7.94 -16.80
C GLN A 481 -8.78 -8.47 -17.90
N ILE A 482 -7.97 -9.49 -17.61
CA ILE A 482 -7.02 -10.07 -18.59
C ILE A 482 -7.61 -11.32 -19.25
N VAL A 483 -7.76 -11.31 -20.58
CA VAL A 483 -8.19 -12.45 -21.39
C VAL A 483 -7.13 -12.73 -22.46
N GLY A 484 -6.54 -13.93 -22.42
CA GLY A 484 -5.33 -14.23 -23.18
C GLY A 484 -4.20 -13.28 -22.80
N LYS A 485 -3.82 -12.40 -23.74
CA LYS A 485 -2.80 -11.36 -23.57
C LYS A 485 -3.39 -9.95 -23.50
N GLU A 486 -4.70 -9.81 -23.74
CA GLU A 486 -5.38 -8.52 -23.80
C GLU A 486 -5.86 -8.10 -22.40
N LYS A 487 -5.74 -6.80 -22.12
CA LYS A 487 -6.18 -6.18 -20.87
C LYS A 487 -7.41 -5.33 -21.20
N HIS A 488 -8.59 -5.77 -20.79
CA HIS A 488 -9.86 -5.06 -21.01
C HIS A 488 -10.19 -4.18 -19.82
N ARG A 489 -10.79 -3.01 -20.04
CA ARG A 489 -11.31 -2.16 -18.94
C ARG A 489 -12.45 -2.85 -18.21
N PHE A 490 -12.29 -3.03 -16.90
CA PHE A 490 -13.30 -3.65 -16.05
C PHE A 490 -13.06 -3.32 -14.57
N GLU A 491 -14.01 -2.68 -13.89
CA GLU A 491 -13.90 -2.36 -12.46
C GLU A 491 -15.16 -2.80 -11.71
N ASP A 492 -15.03 -3.75 -10.78
CA ASP A 492 -16.15 -4.31 -9.99
C ASP A 492 -17.04 -3.22 -9.38
N ARG A 493 -16.41 -2.17 -8.85
CA ARG A 493 -17.10 -1.07 -8.18
C ARG A 493 -17.90 -0.20 -9.14
N ASP A 494 -17.32 0.18 -10.28
CA ASP A 494 -18.05 0.99 -11.26
C ASP A 494 -19.20 0.18 -11.86
N GLU A 495 -19.00 -1.11 -12.11
CA GLU A 495 -20.07 -2.01 -12.55
C GLU A 495 -21.22 -2.07 -11.55
N ALA A 496 -20.90 -2.35 -10.28
CA ALA A 496 -21.92 -2.38 -9.23
C ALA A 496 -22.65 -1.03 -9.09
N ARG A 497 -21.93 0.09 -9.11
CA ARG A 497 -22.50 1.44 -9.03
C ARG A 497 -23.49 1.69 -10.18
N ARG A 498 -23.09 1.36 -11.41
CA ARG A 498 -23.94 1.53 -12.60
C ARG A 498 -25.21 0.71 -12.52
N ILE A 499 -25.09 -0.57 -12.12
CA ILE A 499 -26.24 -1.46 -11.95
C ILE A 499 -27.18 -0.92 -10.87
N LEU A 500 -26.65 -0.45 -9.75
CA LEU A 500 -27.46 0.15 -8.67
C LEU A 500 -28.17 1.44 -9.12
N ALA A 501 -27.54 2.23 -10.00
CA ALA A 501 -28.07 3.45 -10.57
C ALA A 501 -28.98 3.24 -11.80
N GLY A 502 -29.07 2.01 -12.34
CA GLY A 502 -29.78 1.73 -13.59
C GLY A 502 -29.09 2.28 -14.86
N GLU A 503 -27.78 2.55 -14.78
CA GLU A 503 -26.98 3.05 -15.90
C GLU A 503 -26.56 1.91 -16.85
N PRO A 504 -26.45 2.18 -18.16
CA PRO A 504 -25.93 1.20 -19.11
C PRO A 504 -24.45 0.86 -18.83
N PRO A 505 -23.98 -0.32 -19.29
CA PRO A 505 -22.58 -0.68 -19.17
C PRO A 505 -21.68 0.30 -19.94
N PRO A 506 -20.46 0.60 -19.45
CA PRO A 506 -19.48 1.36 -20.22
C PRO A 506 -19.17 0.67 -21.56
N PRO A 507 -18.79 1.45 -22.58
CA PRO A 507 -18.33 0.89 -23.85
C PRO A 507 -17.09 0.00 -23.62
N PRO A 508 -16.96 -1.10 -24.39
CA PRO A 508 -15.79 -1.97 -24.30
C PRO A 508 -14.54 -1.19 -24.71
N MET A 509 -13.48 -1.29 -23.90
CA MET A 509 -12.16 -0.73 -24.22
C MET A 509 -11.06 -1.74 -23.90
N VAL A 510 -10.07 -1.82 -24.78
CA VAL A 510 -8.86 -2.65 -24.64
C VAL A 510 -7.68 -1.71 -24.41
N PHE A 511 -6.91 -1.93 -23.35
CA PHE A 511 -5.66 -1.21 -23.12
C PHE A 511 -4.58 -1.77 -24.05
N GLU A 512 -3.93 -0.91 -24.83
CA GLU A 512 -2.85 -1.32 -25.75
C GLU A 512 -1.53 -1.63 -25.02
N ASP A 513 -1.38 -1.20 -23.76
CA ASP A 513 -0.20 -1.47 -22.95
C ASP A 513 -0.50 -1.99 -21.54
N ALA A 514 0.50 -2.66 -20.96
CA ALA A 514 0.42 -3.23 -19.61
C ALA A 514 0.28 -2.17 -18.50
N THR A 515 0.54 -0.89 -18.80
CA THR A 515 0.52 0.24 -17.87
C THR A 515 -0.88 0.83 -17.65
N GLY A 516 -1.83 0.54 -18.54
CA GLY A 516 -3.23 0.98 -18.37
C GLY A 516 -3.46 2.43 -18.80
N GLU A 517 -2.62 2.96 -19.69
CA GLU A 517 -2.88 4.25 -20.33
C GLU A 517 -3.92 4.06 -21.45
N VAL A 518 -4.89 4.97 -21.52
CA VAL A 518 -5.87 5.08 -22.61
C VAL A 518 -5.39 6.22 -23.51
N THR A 519 -5.30 6.01 -24.81
CA THR A 519 -4.88 7.08 -25.74
C THR A 519 -6.04 8.06 -25.98
N ALA A 520 -5.72 9.30 -26.40
CA ALA A 520 -6.74 10.32 -26.69
C ALA A 520 -7.75 9.84 -27.75
N ASP A 521 -7.25 9.14 -28.78
CA ASP A 521 -8.04 8.58 -29.87
C ASP A 521 -9.07 7.55 -29.37
N GLN A 522 -8.71 6.74 -28.37
CA GLN A 522 -9.63 5.76 -27.75
C GLN A 522 -10.71 6.41 -26.90
N VAL A 523 -10.44 7.59 -26.32
CA VAL A 523 -11.47 8.38 -25.62
C VAL A 523 -12.44 8.97 -26.65
N GLU A 524 -11.93 9.40 -27.81
CA GLU A 524 -12.73 9.94 -28.91
C GLU A 524 -13.65 8.85 -29.52
N ASP A 525 -13.12 7.66 -29.79
CA ASP A 525 -13.90 6.49 -30.25
C ASP A 525 -14.97 6.07 -29.23
N ALA A 526 -14.64 6.06 -27.93
CA ALA A 526 -15.60 5.74 -26.88
C ALA A 526 -16.71 6.81 -26.74
N LEU A 527 -16.38 8.08 -27.01
CA LEU A 527 -17.32 9.19 -27.03
C LEU A 527 -18.23 9.17 -28.26
N GLU A 528 -17.72 8.77 -29.44
CA GLU A 528 -18.54 8.55 -30.64
C GLU A 528 -19.56 7.43 -30.41
N ILE A 529 -19.16 6.32 -29.79
CA ILE A 529 -20.08 5.21 -29.44
C ILE A 529 -21.13 5.65 -28.42
N LEU A 530 -20.79 6.54 -27.49
CA LEU A 530 -21.75 7.11 -26.53
C LEU A 530 -22.71 8.12 -27.19
N ALA A 531 -22.28 8.81 -28.26
CA ALA A 531 -23.11 9.74 -29.02
C ALA A 531 -24.13 9.02 -29.92
N GLU A 532 -23.92 7.75 -30.26
CA GLU A 532 -24.85 6.91 -31.02
C GLU A 532 -25.92 6.22 -30.16
N ALA A 533 -25.89 6.37 -28.83
CA ALA A 533 -26.92 5.82 -27.94
C ALA A 533 -28.26 6.57 -28.07
N PRO A 534 -29.41 5.89 -28.16
CA PRO A 534 -30.71 6.54 -28.37
C PRO A 534 -31.09 7.46 -27.20
N ALA A 535 -31.51 8.69 -27.54
CA ALA A 535 -31.74 9.82 -26.63
C ALA A 535 -32.94 9.71 -25.66
N SER A 536 -33.33 8.52 -25.21
CA SER A 536 -34.52 8.33 -24.35
C SER A 536 -34.21 8.09 -22.86
N ALA A 537 -32.99 8.32 -22.39
CA ALA A 537 -32.64 8.12 -20.98
C ALA A 537 -31.72 9.22 -20.40
N LEU A 538 -32.21 10.46 -20.34
CA LEU A 538 -31.68 11.48 -19.43
C LEU A 538 -32.84 12.29 -18.83
N PRO A 539 -32.91 12.49 -17.50
CA PRO A 539 -33.86 13.42 -16.90
C PRO A 539 -33.50 14.85 -17.29
N VAL A 540 -34.48 15.58 -17.81
CA VAL A 540 -34.42 17.02 -18.06
C VAL A 540 -34.12 17.75 -16.74
N THR A 541 -32.96 18.38 -16.62
CA THR A 541 -32.72 19.41 -15.63
C THR A 541 -32.58 20.76 -16.33
N GLN A 542 -33.26 21.76 -15.76
CA GLN A 542 -33.45 23.09 -16.32
C GLN A 542 -32.10 23.82 -16.51
N SER A 543 -31.95 24.47 -17.66
CA SER A 543 -30.85 25.35 -18.00
C SER A 543 -30.75 26.52 -17.02
N VAL A 544 -29.60 26.69 -16.38
CA VAL A 544 -29.21 27.95 -15.73
C VAL A 544 -28.28 28.70 -16.68
N ASP A 545 -28.66 29.92 -17.01
CA ASP A 545 -27.99 30.84 -17.92
C ASP A 545 -26.66 31.35 -17.31
N PRO A 546 -25.50 31.21 -17.98
CA PRO A 546 -24.20 31.63 -17.45
C PRO A 546 -23.96 33.14 -17.44
N SER A 547 -24.95 33.97 -17.80
CA SER A 547 -24.77 35.42 -17.95
C SER A 547 -25.30 36.29 -16.79
N SER A 548 -25.68 35.69 -15.66
CA SER A 548 -26.12 36.45 -14.48
C SER A 548 -25.14 36.31 -13.31
N ILE A 549 -24.77 37.47 -12.75
CA ILE A 549 -23.94 37.71 -11.56
C ILE A 549 -22.49 38.10 -11.89
N VAL A 550 -22.35 39.30 -12.49
CA VAL A 550 -21.33 40.28 -12.10
C VAL A 550 -22.01 41.66 -12.14
N ASP A 551 -22.31 42.22 -10.98
CA ASP A 551 -21.90 43.58 -10.59
C ASP A 551 -22.54 44.07 -9.27
N GLU A 552 -21.70 44.75 -8.50
CA GLU A 552 -21.94 45.71 -7.40
C GLU A 552 -22.55 45.21 -6.08
N VAL A 553 -21.71 45.13 -5.03
CA VAL A 553 -21.79 46.06 -3.87
C VAL A 553 -20.37 46.30 -3.33
N ASP A 554 -19.96 47.57 -3.42
CA ASP A 554 -18.82 48.20 -2.76
C ASP A 554 -19.15 48.48 -1.28
N MET A 555 -18.15 48.48 -0.38
CA MET A 555 -18.02 49.28 0.87
C MET A 555 -17.14 48.61 1.95
N GLU A 556 -15.92 49.15 2.03
CA GLU A 556 -15.05 49.45 3.19
C GLU A 556 -14.24 48.38 3.96
N PRO A 557 -12.91 48.61 4.10
CA PRO A 557 -12.05 48.03 5.13
C PRO A 557 -11.58 49.07 6.17
N ASP A 558 -11.93 48.88 7.43
CA ASP A 558 -11.21 49.41 8.60
C ASP A 558 -10.65 48.17 9.34
N ILE A 559 -9.40 48.08 9.82
CA ILE A 559 -8.72 48.97 10.76
C ILE A 559 -7.20 48.85 10.54
N VAL A 560 -6.54 50.02 10.46
CA VAL A 560 -5.08 50.20 10.46
C VAL A 560 -4.56 50.32 11.90
N ALA A 561 -3.29 49.92 12.06
CA ALA A 561 -2.46 50.02 13.25
C ALA A 561 -2.34 51.44 13.84
N GLU A 562 -2.25 51.51 15.18
CA GLU A 562 -1.61 52.59 15.95
C GLU A 562 -0.27 52.03 16.45
N GLU A 563 0.85 52.49 15.90
CA GLU A 563 1.71 53.58 16.40
C GLU A 563 2.63 53.15 17.55
N ALA A 564 3.92 53.06 17.19
CA ALA A 564 5.04 53.21 18.09
C ALA A 564 5.61 54.60 17.83
N ASP A 565 5.89 55.36 18.90
CA ASP A 565 6.71 56.57 18.84
C ASP A 565 7.78 56.53 19.94
N GLU A 566 8.90 57.13 19.58
CA GLU A 566 10.22 57.14 20.23
C GLU A 566 10.32 58.14 21.41
N ASP A 567 11.50 58.07 22.04
CA ASP A 567 12.17 59.06 22.90
C ASP A 567 11.82 59.12 24.39
N ASP A 568 12.71 58.53 25.20
CA ASP A 568 13.51 59.36 26.10
C ASP A 568 14.91 58.79 26.36
N LEU A 569 15.84 59.74 26.53
CA LEU A 569 17.29 59.65 26.39
C LEU A 569 18.00 59.60 27.76
N VAL A 570 19.30 59.26 27.74
CA VAL A 570 20.38 59.78 28.62
C VAL A 570 20.74 59.02 29.93
N MET A 571 21.85 58.26 29.82
CA MET A 571 23.14 58.37 30.56
C MET A 571 23.33 57.90 32.02
N ILE A 572 24.54 57.32 32.22
CA ILE A 572 25.48 57.23 33.39
C ILE A 572 25.91 55.76 33.56
N VAL A 573 27.07 55.28 33.07
CA VAL A 573 28.50 55.50 33.47
C VAL A 573 28.92 54.75 34.74
N GLU A 574 29.97 53.92 34.58
CA GLU A 574 31.00 53.40 35.52
C GLU A 574 30.59 52.36 36.60
N GLU A 575 31.14 51.14 36.52
CA GLU A 575 32.42 50.68 37.12
C GLU A 575 32.42 50.61 38.65
N SER A 576 32.62 49.40 39.19
CA SER A 576 33.68 49.15 40.20
C SER A 576 33.78 47.65 40.55
N GLU A 577 35.00 47.14 40.44
CA GLU A 577 35.49 45.84 40.87
C GLU A 577 35.54 45.66 42.41
N SER A 578 35.90 44.42 42.78
CA SER A 578 36.57 43.97 44.03
C SER A 578 35.65 43.73 45.24
N SER A 579 35.83 42.74 46.12
CA SER A 579 36.96 41.87 46.48
C SER A 579 36.41 40.68 47.31
N GLU A 580 36.77 39.43 47.00
CA GLU A 580 37.71 38.55 47.74
C GLU A 580 37.24 37.80 49.01
N GLY A 581 37.64 36.52 49.06
CA GLY A 581 37.87 35.70 50.27
C GLY A 581 36.98 34.45 50.37
N GLY A 582 37.43 33.20 50.35
CA GLY A 582 38.76 32.58 50.28
C GLY A 582 38.72 31.16 50.91
N GLY A 583 39.35 30.17 50.25
CA GLY A 583 39.86 28.88 50.81
C GLY A 583 38.85 27.78 51.18
N THR A 584 39.13 26.46 51.17
CA THR A 584 40.26 25.58 50.77
C THR A 584 39.76 24.14 50.92
N GLY A 585 40.24 23.18 50.11
CA GLY A 585 40.38 21.78 50.54
C GLY A 585 39.94 20.73 49.51
N ASP A 586 40.90 19.96 49.00
CA ASP A 586 40.77 18.82 48.09
C ASP A 586 41.44 17.57 48.78
N PRO A 587 41.50 16.36 48.18
CA PRO A 587 40.62 15.18 48.37
C PRO A 587 41.32 14.02 49.15
N PRO A 588 40.78 12.77 49.18
CA PRO A 588 41.21 11.76 48.18
C PRO A 588 40.19 10.62 47.83
N ALA A 589 40.46 9.92 46.72
CA ALA A 589 39.94 8.58 46.36
C ALA A 589 40.90 7.47 46.89
N PRO A 590 40.82 6.16 46.53
CA PRO A 590 39.72 5.29 46.03
C PRO A 590 39.62 3.95 46.83
N GLN A 591 38.63 3.08 46.54
CA GLN A 591 38.89 1.62 46.39
C GLN A 591 37.70 0.83 45.80
N LYS A 592 38.08 -0.13 44.94
CA LYS A 592 37.28 -1.19 44.32
C LYS A 592 37.04 -2.35 45.29
N THR A 593 35.93 -3.06 45.09
CA THR A 593 35.89 -4.54 45.00
C THR A 593 34.82 -4.94 44.00
#